data_AF-A0A9K3DKS1-F1
#
_entry.id   AF-A0A9K3DKS1-F1
#
_cell.length_a   1.000
_cell.length_b   1.000
_cell.length_c   1.000
_cell.angle_alpha   90.00
_cell.angle_beta   90.00
_cell.angle_gamma   90.00
#
_symmetry.space_group_name_H-M   'P 1'
#
loop_
_entity.id
_entity.type
_entity.pdbx_description
1 polymer ?
#
loop_
_entity_poly.entity_id
_entity_poly.type
_entity_poly.pdbx_seq_one_letter_code
_entity_poly.pdbx_strand_id
1 'polypeptide(L)'
;MSRKASKSASKFSVTDLDNVRSSKKKLPASPTASIPKAPSKGRGGKKRKASEAEDLQGLYLIRHQFLEYFNNKFAEIEDYVGNVEEQDRKIADLQQVALLKDLKIADLQKDLQNAKNETAKVLINADYEKHEITQDAKVSTAIAMYKTKLQMALEAQDPDFDRSTWDVEGWKARQAELDDEEEA
;
A
#
# COMPACT_ATOMS: atom_id res chain seq x y z
N MET A 1 -19.34 25.63 -16.03
CA MET A 1 -19.24 25.36 -14.58
C MET A 1 -18.03 24.47 -14.33
N SER A 2 -16.94 25.03 -13.78
CA SER A 2 -15.69 24.30 -13.51
C SER A 2 -15.70 23.79 -12.07
N ARG A 3 -15.65 22.46 -11.88
CA ARG A 3 -15.47 21.84 -10.56
C ARG A 3 -14.08 21.20 -10.51
N LYS A 4 -13.25 21.77 -9.64
CA LYS A 4 -11.86 21.41 -9.34
C LYS A 4 -11.80 20.02 -8.70
N ALA A 5 -10.89 19.17 -9.18
CA ALA A 5 -10.53 17.93 -8.52
C ALA A 5 -9.59 18.23 -7.34
N SER A 6 -10.06 17.97 -6.12
CA SER A 6 -9.25 18.06 -4.90
C SER A 6 -8.34 16.82 -4.82
N LYS A 7 -7.08 16.97 -5.23
CA LYS A 7 -6.02 15.98 -4.95
C LYS A 7 -5.78 15.94 -3.44
N SER A 8 -6.18 14.85 -2.78
CA SER A 8 -5.82 14.56 -1.40
C SER A 8 -4.32 14.26 -1.35
N ALA A 9 -3.52 15.26 -0.96
CA ALA A 9 -2.10 15.11 -0.72
C ALA A 9 -1.90 14.42 0.64
N SER A 10 -1.50 13.15 0.61
CA SER A 10 -0.99 12.43 1.78
C SER A 10 0.28 13.15 2.27
N LYS A 11 0.17 13.83 3.42
CA LYS A 11 1.24 14.58 4.09
C LYS A 11 2.12 13.68 4.96
N PHE A 12 2.50 12.52 4.46
CA PHE A 12 3.54 11.71 5.11
C PHE A 12 4.57 11.34 4.06
N SER A 13 5.75 11.89 4.22
CA SER A 13 6.91 11.66 3.37
C SER A 13 7.84 10.66 4.05
N VAL A 14 8.61 9.88 3.28
CA VAL A 14 9.60 8.93 3.84
C VAL A 14 10.62 9.64 4.74
N THR A 15 10.84 10.95 4.54
CA THR A 15 11.68 11.80 5.38
C THR A 15 11.10 12.10 6.77
N ASP A 16 9.81 11.84 7.03
CA ASP A 16 9.21 11.97 8.37
C ASP A 16 9.66 10.85 9.33
N LEU A 17 10.24 9.75 8.81
CA LEU A 17 10.75 8.63 9.62
C LEU A 17 12.13 8.92 10.24
N ASP A 18 12.92 9.82 9.65
CA ASP A 18 14.27 10.13 10.12
C ASP A 18 14.29 11.03 11.37
N ASN A 19 13.17 11.68 11.69
CA ASN A 19 13.03 12.54 12.88
C ASN A 19 12.56 11.79 14.14
N VAL A 20 12.30 10.49 14.06
CA VAL A 20 12.00 9.66 15.25
C VAL A 20 13.32 9.26 15.94
N ARG A 21 14.13 10.26 16.29
CA ARG A 21 15.31 10.07 17.12
C ARG A 21 14.85 10.01 18.56
N SER A 22 14.92 8.80 19.13
CA SER A 22 14.59 8.44 20.50
C SER A 22 14.83 9.57 21.50
N SER A 23 13.76 10.23 21.92
CA SER A 23 13.78 11.05 23.13
C SER A 23 13.96 10.08 24.30
N LYS A 24 15.22 9.86 24.71
CA LYS A 24 15.54 9.34 26.03
C LYS A 24 14.84 10.24 27.05
N LYS A 25 13.65 9.82 27.51
CA LYS A 25 13.06 10.35 28.73
C LYS A 25 14.10 10.11 29.81
N LYS A 26 14.62 11.22 30.34
CA LYS A 26 15.43 11.21 31.56
C LYS A 26 14.63 10.42 32.61
N LEU A 27 15.27 9.41 33.17
CA LEU A 27 14.85 8.75 34.40
C LEU A 27 14.39 9.83 35.39
N PRO A 28 13.21 9.72 36.03
CA PRO A 28 13.00 10.45 37.27
C PRO A 28 14.09 9.96 38.22
N ALA A 29 14.91 10.90 38.68
CA ALA A 29 15.94 10.63 39.67
C ALA A 29 15.29 9.86 40.82
N SER A 30 15.87 8.70 41.13
CA SER A 30 15.58 7.93 42.33
C SER A 30 15.50 8.90 43.52
N PRO A 31 14.41 8.92 44.32
CA PRO A 31 14.39 9.72 45.52
C PRO A 31 15.48 9.14 46.42
N THR A 32 16.60 9.86 46.50
CA THR A 32 17.64 9.59 47.46
C THR A 32 16.95 9.63 48.82
N ALA A 33 16.79 8.47 49.44
CA ALA A 33 16.27 8.37 50.79
C ALA A 33 17.18 9.25 51.66
N SER A 34 16.68 10.44 52.00
CA SER A 34 17.32 11.33 52.95
C SER A 34 17.20 10.63 54.29
N ILE A 35 18.25 9.90 54.66
CA ILE A 35 18.41 9.33 55.99
C ILE A 35 18.28 10.53 56.94
N PRO A 36 17.31 10.55 57.86
CA PRO A 36 17.19 11.65 58.80
C PRO A 36 18.47 11.68 59.63
N LYS A 37 19.24 12.76 59.44
CA LYS A 37 20.49 13.01 60.15
C LYS A 37 20.15 13.13 61.63
N ALA A 38 20.57 12.14 62.41
CA ALA A 38 20.41 12.14 63.85
C ALA A 38 20.98 13.44 64.44
N PRO A 39 20.33 14.06 65.44
CA PRO A 39 20.83 15.27 66.06
C PRO A 39 22.11 14.96 66.84
N SER A 40 23.26 15.31 66.27
CA SER A 40 24.54 15.30 66.96
C SER A 40 24.62 16.50 67.90
N LYS A 41 24.14 16.35 69.14
CA LYS A 41 24.47 17.26 70.23
C LYS A 41 24.38 16.55 71.57
N GLY A 42 25.48 16.52 72.30
CA GLY A 42 25.44 16.43 73.76
C GLY A 42 26.22 15.29 74.40
N ARG A 43 27.47 15.58 74.72
CA ARG A 43 28.24 15.05 75.84
C ARG A 43 27.41 15.08 77.15
N GLY A 44 27.44 14.01 77.94
CA GLY A 44 27.12 14.05 79.38
C GLY A 44 25.82 13.37 79.80
N GLY A 45 25.92 12.49 80.80
CA GLY A 45 24.90 11.53 81.18
C GLY A 45 23.60 12.08 81.76
N LYS A 46 22.53 11.32 81.55
CA LYS A 46 21.51 10.98 82.56
C LYS A 46 20.67 9.84 81.98
N LYS A 47 20.63 8.68 82.64
CA LYS A 47 19.71 7.59 82.30
C LYS A 47 18.28 8.13 82.43
N ARG A 48 17.68 8.55 81.32
CA ARG A 48 16.23 8.77 81.25
C ARG A 48 15.64 7.42 80.92
N LYS A 49 14.83 6.89 81.84
CA LYS A 49 13.86 5.85 81.49
C LYS A 49 12.89 6.51 80.51
N ALA A 50 13.10 6.32 79.21
CA ALA A 50 12.00 6.41 78.27
C ALA A 50 11.00 5.33 78.72
N SER A 51 9.76 5.73 78.97
CA SER A 51 8.72 4.76 79.30
C SER A 51 8.57 3.82 78.11
N GLU A 52 8.60 2.52 78.37
CA GLU A 52 8.38 1.41 77.43
C GLU A 52 7.16 1.63 76.50
N ALA A 53 6.21 2.46 76.95
CA ALA A 53 5.04 2.92 76.20
C ALA A 53 5.32 3.82 74.98
N GLU A 54 6.37 4.66 74.97
CA GLU A 54 6.71 5.52 73.82
C GLU A 54 7.42 4.72 72.70
N ASP A 55 8.30 3.78 73.07
CA ASP A 55 8.97 2.88 72.11
C ASP A 55 7.97 1.94 71.43
N LEU A 56 6.96 1.45 72.17
CA LEU A 56 5.88 0.64 71.61
C LEU A 56 5.04 1.44 70.60
N GLN A 57 4.73 2.71 70.87
CA GLN A 57 3.98 3.57 69.93
C GLN A 57 4.76 3.85 68.64
N GLY A 58 6.08 4.05 68.73
CA GLY A 58 6.95 4.20 67.56
C GLY A 58 6.94 2.96 66.65
N LEU A 59 6.93 1.77 67.26
CA LEU A 59 6.84 0.50 66.53
C LEU A 59 5.50 0.35 65.78
N TYR A 60 4.39 0.75 66.41
CA TYR A 60 3.06 0.76 65.78
C TYR A 60 3.01 1.72 64.58
N LEU A 61 3.61 2.91 64.70
CA LEU A 61 3.65 3.89 63.62
C LEU A 61 4.49 3.38 62.43
N ILE A 62 5.66 2.81 62.69
CA ILE A 62 6.54 2.23 61.65
C ILE A 62 5.81 1.08 60.93
N ARG A 63 5.12 0.21 61.69
CA ARG A 63 4.31 -0.87 61.10
C ARG A 63 3.21 -0.32 60.20
N HIS A 64 2.51 0.73 60.63
CA HIS A 64 1.46 1.35 59.83
C HIS A 64 2.01 1.97 58.53
N GLN A 65 3.08 2.76 58.63
CA GLN A 65 3.73 3.37 57.46
C GLN A 65 4.26 2.33 56.48
N PHE A 66 4.82 1.22 56.99
CA PHE A 66 5.25 0.11 56.15
C PHE A 66 4.09 -0.55 55.41
N LEU A 67 2.98 -0.84 56.11
CA LEU A 67 1.79 -1.43 55.48
C LEU A 67 1.21 -0.51 54.40
N GLU A 68 1.13 0.79 54.67
CA GLU A 68 0.61 1.78 53.73
C GLU A 68 1.48 1.87 52.47
N TYR A 69 2.81 1.93 52.64
CA TYR A 69 3.75 1.90 51.52
C TYR A 69 3.65 0.60 50.73
N PHE A 70 3.59 -0.54 51.42
CA PHE A 70 3.48 -1.86 50.78
C PHE A 70 2.18 -1.95 49.97
N ASN A 71 1.05 -1.59 50.54
CA ASN A 71 -0.25 -1.62 49.86
C ASN A 71 -0.27 -0.67 48.65
N ASN A 72 0.30 0.53 48.79
CA ASN A 72 0.41 1.46 47.67
C ASN A 72 1.27 0.91 46.53
N LYS A 73 2.42 0.30 46.86
CA LYS A 73 3.28 -0.34 45.85
C LYS A 73 2.63 -1.56 45.23
N PHE A 74 1.86 -2.33 45.99
CA PHE A 74 1.14 -3.47 45.48
C PHE A 74 0.05 -3.04 44.49
N ALA A 75 -0.74 -2.03 44.83
CA ALA A 75 -1.74 -1.46 43.93
C ALA A 75 -1.12 -0.88 42.64
N GLU A 76 0.03 -0.21 42.75
CA GLU A 76 0.79 0.27 41.59
C GLU A 76 1.24 -0.89 40.68
N ILE A 77 1.70 -2.01 41.25
CA ILE A 77 2.08 -3.20 40.48
C ILE A 77 0.86 -3.83 39.80
N GLU A 78 -0.27 -3.95 40.48
CA GLU A 78 -1.51 -4.50 39.90
C GLU A 78 -1.97 -3.68 38.68
N ASP A 79 -1.90 -2.35 38.76
CA ASP A 79 -2.23 -1.47 37.63
C ASP A 79 -1.26 -1.66 36.45
N TYR A 80 0.05 -1.77 36.72
CA TYR A 80 1.03 -2.07 35.66
C TYR A 80 0.76 -3.42 34.99
N VAL A 81 0.42 -4.46 35.74
CA VAL A 81 0.10 -5.78 35.19
C VAL A 81 -1.14 -5.69 34.29
N GLY A 82 -2.21 -5.03 34.75
CA GLY A 82 -3.41 -4.82 33.93
C GLY A 82 -3.13 -4.08 32.62
N ASN A 83 -2.28 -3.05 32.67
CA ASN A 83 -1.85 -2.30 31.49
C ASN A 83 -1.03 -3.16 30.51
N VAL A 84 -0.14 -4.03 31.00
CA VAL A 84 0.63 -4.97 30.16
C VAL A 84 -0.29 -5.97 29.49
N GLU A 85 -1.24 -6.56 30.22
CA GLU A 85 -2.22 -7.50 29.65
C GLU A 85 -3.12 -6.85 28.58
N GLU A 86 -3.46 -5.57 28.72
CA GLU A 86 -4.17 -4.82 27.68
C GLU A 86 -3.28 -4.56 26.45
N GLN A 87 -2.00 -4.23 26.65
CA GLN A 87 -1.05 -4.04 25.56
C GLN A 87 -0.83 -5.34 24.78
N ASP A 88 -0.68 -6.48 25.46
CA ASP A 88 -0.52 -7.78 24.83
C ASP A 88 -1.73 -8.14 23.96
N ARG A 89 -2.95 -7.84 24.41
CA ARG A 89 -4.17 -8.00 23.61
C ARG A 89 -4.14 -7.13 22.35
N LYS A 90 -3.78 -5.85 22.47
CA LYS A 90 -3.67 -4.94 21.32
C LYS A 90 -2.60 -5.41 20.32
N ILE A 91 -1.48 -5.95 20.80
CA ILE A 91 -0.42 -6.50 19.97
C ILE A 91 -0.94 -7.71 19.18
N ALA A 92 -1.67 -8.62 19.83
CA ALA A 92 -2.28 -9.78 19.16
C ALA A 92 -3.27 -9.36 18.05
N ASP A 93 -4.15 -8.39 18.33
CA ASP A 93 -5.09 -7.85 17.34
C ASP A 93 -4.36 -7.20 16.16
N LEU A 94 -3.33 -6.40 16.41
CA LEU A 94 -2.52 -5.78 15.36
C LEU A 94 -1.80 -6.80 14.50
N GLN A 95 -1.27 -7.87 15.09
CA GLN A 95 -0.65 -8.98 14.37
C GLN A 95 -1.67 -9.70 13.47
N GLN A 96 -2.88 -9.97 13.98
CA GLN A 96 -3.94 -10.57 13.16
C GLN A 96 -4.32 -9.69 11.98
N VAL A 97 -4.48 -8.38 12.20
CA VAL A 97 -4.79 -7.42 11.13
C VAL A 97 -3.65 -7.33 10.12
N ALA A 98 -2.40 -7.39 10.55
CA ALA A 98 -1.24 -7.39 9.65
C ALA A 98 -1.27 -8.61 8.72
N LEU A 99 -1.50 -9.82 9.27
CA LEU A 99 -1.60 -11.05 8.48
C LEU A 99 -2.74 -11.00 7.45
N LEU A 100 -3.91 -10.48 7.85
CA LEU A 100 -5.04 -10.34 6.93
C LEU A 100 -4.74 -9.34 5.80
N LYS A 101 -4.02 -8.26 6.10
CA LYS A 101 -3.58 -7.29 5.10
C LYS A 101 -2.59 -7.90 4.13
N ASP A 102 -1.60 -8.66 4.62
CA ASP A 102 -0.62 -9.33 3.77
C ASP A 102 -1.28 -10.35 2.83
N LEU A 103 -2.25 -11.13 3.34
CA LEU A 103 -3.03 -12.03 2.50
C LEU A 103 -3.81 -11.28 1.42
N LYS A 104 -4.45 -10.15 1.77
CA LYS A 104 -5.17 -9.34 0.80
C LYS A 104 -4.25 -8.69 -0.24
N ILE A 105 -3.04 -8.28 0.16
CA ILE A 105 -2.03 -7.75 -0.75
C ILE A 105 -1.62 -8.84 -1.75
N ALA A 106 -1.37 -10.06 -1.29
CA ALA A 106 -1.00 -11.18 -2.15
C ALA A 106 -2.11 -11.50 -3.18
N ASP A 107 -3.37 -11.52 -2.76
CA ASP A 107 -4.51 -11.71 -3.66
C ASP A 107 -4.60 -10.60 -4.72
N LEU A 108 -4.51 -9.34 -4.30
CA LEU A 108 -4.56 -8.20 -5.23
C LEU A 108 -3.38 -8.19 -6.20
N GLN A 109 -2.19 -8.61 -5.77
CA GLN A 109 -1.03 -8.75 -6.65
C GLN A 109 -1.25 -9.85 -7.69
N LYS A 110 -1.86 -10.97 -7.30
CA LYS A 110 -2.21 -12.06 -8.22
C LYS A 110 -3.24 -11.60 -9.25
N ASP A 111 -4.31 -10.93 -8.82
CA ASP A 111 -5.35 -10.42 -9.72
C ASP A 111 -4.79 -9.39 -10.72
N LEU A 112 -3.92 -8.50 -10.24
CA LEU A 112 -3.23 -7.52 -11.07
C LEU A 112 -2.38 -8.22 -12.15
N GLN A 113 -1.65 -9.27 -11.78
CA GLN A 113 -0.85 -10.03 -12.74
C GLN A 113 -1.72 -10.77 -13.77
N ASN A 114 -2.84 -11.35 -13.34
CA ASN A 114 -3.80 -12.00 -14.23
C ASN A 114 -4.39 -11.00 -15.24
N ALA A 115 -4.85 -9.83 -14.76
CA ALA A 115 -5.40 -8.79 -15.61
C ALA A 115 -4.38 -8.27 -16.63
N LYS A 116 -3.11 -8.13 -16.24
CA LYS A 116 -2.02 -7.79 -17.17
C LYS A 116 -1.83 -8.85 -18.25
N ASN A 117 -1.80 -10.12 -17.86
CA ASN A 117 -1.65 -11.23 -18.80
C ASN A 117 -2.84 -11.33 -19.76
N GLU A 118 -4.07 -11.13 -19.28
CA GLU A 118 -5.28 -11.08 -20.10
C GLU A 118 -5.25 -9.92 -21.09
N THR A 119 -4.87 -8.72 -20.63
CA THR A 119 -4.74 -7.54 -21.49
C THR A 119 -3.71 -7.79 -22.60
N ALA A 120 -2.56 -8.37 -22.26
CA ALA A 120 -1.53 -8.72 -23.25
C ALA A 120 -2.05 -9.74 -24.27
N LYS A 121 -2.77 -10.76 -23.84
CA LYS A 121 -3.40 -11.74 -24.75
C LYS A 121 -4.42 -11.10 -25.69
N VAL A 122 -5.27 -10.22 -25.17
CA VAL A 122 -6.27 -9.51 -25.99
C VAL A 122 -5.59 -8.62 -27.03
N LEU A 123 -4.53 -7.89 -26.66
CA LEU A 123 -3.78 -7.08 -27.61
C LEU A 123 -3.13 -7.92 -28.72
N ILE A 124 -2.48 -9.02 -28.35
CA ILE A 124 -1.88 -9.94 -29.32
C ILE A 124 -2.94 -10.50 -30.28
N ASN A 125 -4.09 -10.94 -29.76
CA ASN A 125 -5.18 -11.45 -30.59
C ASN A 125 -5.72 -10.37 -31.53
N ALA A 126 -5.93 -9.14 -31.04
CA ALA A 126 -6.40 -8.03 -31.86
C ALA A 126 -5.41 -7.69 -32.98
N ASP A 127 -4.10 -7.76 -32.73
CA ASP A 127 -3.08 -7.55 -33.75
C ASP A 127 -3.11 -8.67 -34.82
N TYR A 128 -3.29 -9.93 -34.41
CA TYR A 128 -3.45 -11.05 -35.34
C TYR A 128 -4.71 -10.91 -36.19
N GLU A 129 -5.86 -10.62 -35.57
CA GLU A 129 -7.13 -10.41 -36.28
C GLU A 129 -7.04 -9.25 -37.27
N LYS A 130 -6.41 -8.13 -36.86
CA LYS A 130 -6.19 -6.99 -37.74
C LYS A 130 -5.32 -7.37 -38.94
N HIS A 131 -4.25 -8.13 -38.71
CA HIS A 131 -3.38 -8.60 -39.79
C HIS A 131 -4.12 -9.51 -40.76
N GLU A 132 -4.91 -10.47 -40.25
CA GLU A 132 -5.74 -11.37 -41.06
C GLU A 132 -6.75 -10.60 -41.91
N ILE A 133 -7.52 -9.68 -41.31
CA ILE A 133 -8.48 -8.82 -42.04
C ILE A 133 -7.77 -8.01 -43.13
N THR A 134 -6.58 -7.49 -42.85
CA THR A 134 -5.81 -6.70 -43.83
C THR A 134 -5.37 -7.59 -45.00
N GLN A 135 -4.89 -8.81 -44.74
CA GLN A 135 -4.52 -9.73 -45.80
C GLN A 135 -5.73 -10.19 -46.62
N ASP A 136 -6.85 -10.51 -45.97
CA ASP A 136 -8.10 -10.88 -46.65
C ASP A 136 -8.64 -9.75 -47.52
N ALA A 137 -8.53 -8.50 -47.07
CA ALA A 137 -8.87 -7.33 -47.86
C ALA A 137 -7.96 -7.22 -49.10
N LYS A 138 -6.64 -7.38 -48.95
CA LYS A 138 -5.70 -7.37 -50.08
C LYS A 138 -6.03 -8.46 -51.10
N VAL A 139 -6.29 -9.69 -50.65
CA VAL A 139 -6.68 -10.81 -51.52
C VAL A 139 -8.02 -10.52 -52.22
N SER A 140 -9.00 -9.99 -51.50
CA SER A 140 -10.32 -9.65 -52.05
C SER A 140 -10.23 -8.57 -53.13
N THR A 141 -9.43 -7.53 -52.91
CA THR A 141 -9.20 -6.46 -53.90
C THR A 141 -8.49 -7.02 -55.14
N ALA A 142 -7.48 -7.88 -54.97
CA ALA A 142 -6.80 -8.53 -56.09
C ALA A 142 -7.77 -9.39 -56.94
N ILE A 143 -8.63 -10.19 -56.28
CA ILE A 143 -9.67 -10.98 -56.97
C ILE A 143 -10.62 -10.09 -57.78
N ALA A 144 -11.10 -8.99 -57.18
CA ALA A 144 -11.99 -8.04 -57.87
C ALA A 144 -11.32 -7.41 -59.10
N MET A 145 -10.03 -7.07 -59.00
CA MET A 145 -9.24 -6.54 -60.10
C MET A 145 -9.07 -7.57 -61.23
N TYR A 146 -8.72 -8.81 -60.90
CA TYR A 146 -8.60 -9.88 -61.91
C TYR A 146 -9.94 -10.15 -62.60
N LYS A 147 -11.04 -10.18 -61.85
CA LYS A 147 -12.38 -10.35 -62.43
C LYS A 147 -12.73 -9.22 -63.40
N THR A 148 -12.40 -7.97 -63.05
CA THR A 148 -12.62 -6.81 -63.93
C THR A 148 -11.75 -6.89 -65.19
N LYS A 149 -10.44 -7.23 -65.05
CA LYS A 149 -9.53 -7.45 -66.18
C LYS A 149 -10.07 -8.49 -67.16
N LEU A 150 -10.57 -9.62 -66.63
CA LEU A 150 -11.14 -10.69 -67.43
C LEU A 150 -12.41 -10.25 -68.16
N GLN A 151 -13.30 -9.53 -67.48
CA GLN A 151 -14.51 -8.98 -68.10
C GLN A 151 -14.18 -8.02 -69.24
N MET A 152 -13.25 -7.08 -69.03
CA MET A 152 -12.81 -6.16 -70.08
C MET A 152 -12.18 -6.90 -71.26
N ALA A 153 -11.41 -7.96 -71.02
CA ALA A 153 -10.85 -8.77 -72.10
C ALA A 153 -11.92 -9.48 -72.94
N LEU A 154 -12.98 -9.98 -72.29
CA LEU A 154 -14.14 -10.58 -72.96
C LEU A 154 -14.92 -9.54 -73.77
N GLU A 155 -15.21 -8.38 -73.19
CA GLU A 155 -15.90 -7.26 -73.86
C GLU A 155 -15.09 -6.70 -75.03
N ALA A 156 -13.76 -6.65 -74.93
CA ALA A 156 -12.90 -6.19 -76.02
C ALA A 156 -12.96 -7.09 -77.26
N GLN A 157 -13.23 -8.39 -77.05
CA GLN A 157 -13.36 -9.40 -78.09
C GLN A 157 -14.74 -9.37 -78.76
N ASP A 158 -15.74 -8.74 -78.13
CA ASP A 158 -17.08 -8.58 -78.67
C ASP A 158 -17.11 -7.42 -79.71
N PRO A 159 -17.42 -7.68 -80.99
CA PRO A 159 -17.48 -6.66 -82.04
C PRO A 159 -18.57 -5.61 -81.83
N ASP A 160 -19.64 -5.94 -81.10
CA ASP A 160 -20.81 -5.07 -80.89
C ASP A 160 -20.70 -4.27 -79.58
N PHE A 161 -19.62 -4.42 -78.83
CA PHE A 161 -19.43 -3.76 -77.54
C PHE A 161 -18.99 -2.29 -77.67
N ASP A 162 -19.72 -1.39 -77.00
CA ASP A 162 -19.39 0.04 -76.95
C ASP A 162 -18.28 0.33 -75.93
N ARG A 163 -17.07 0.59 -76.44
CA ARG A 163 -15.88 0.88 -75.61
C ARG A 163 -15.93 2.23 -74.91
N SER A 164 -16.88 3.12 -75.26
CA SER A 164 -17.00 4.43 -74.62
C SER A 164 -17.52 4.36 -73.19
N THR A 165 -18.10 3.22 -72.77
CA THR A 165 -18.60 3.00 -71.40
C THR A 165 -17.52 2.56 -70.40
N TRP A 166 -16.29 2.35 -70.85
CA TRP A 166 -15.19 1.98 -69.96
C TRP A 166 -14.62 3.17 -69.20
N ASP A 167 -14.61 3.07 -67.87
CA ASP A 167 -13.84 3.96 -67.01
C ASP A 167 -12.39 3.47 -66.86
N VAL A 168 -11.60 3.66 -67.91
CA VAL A 168 -10.19 3.22 -67.96
C VAL A 168 -9.31 3.99 -66.95
N GLU A 169 -9.64 5.25 -66.68
CA GLU A 169 -8.87 6.09 -65.74
C GLU A 169 -9.15 5.68 -64.29
N GLY A 170 -10.41 5.48 -63.92
CA GLY A 170 -10.78 4.95 -62.60
C GLY A 170 -10.22 3.54 -62.36
N TRP A 171 -10.12 2.72 -63.40
CA TRP A 171 -9.49 1.40 -63.31
C TRP A 171 -7.97 1.48 -63.11
N LYS A 172 -7.27 2.36 -63.83
CA LYS A 172 -5.83 2.58 -63.63
C LYS A 172 -5.49 3.15 -62.26
N ALA A 173 -6.33 4.06 -61.74
CA ALA A 173 -6.15 4.63 -60.41
C ALA A 173 -6.22 3.55 -59.31
N ARG A 174 -7.20 2.65 -59.38
CA ARG A 174 -7.33 1.49 -58.46
C ARG A 174 -6.17 0.50 -58.58
N GLN A 175 -5.51 0.46 -59.73
CA GLN A 175 -4.33 -0.39 -59.91
C GLN A 175 -3.10 0.23 -59.25
N ALA A 176 -2.89 1.54 -59.39
CA ALA A 176 -1.78 2.25 -58.75
C ALA A 176 -1.86 2.24 -57.21
N GLU A 177 -3.06 2.38 -56.64
CA GLU A 177 -3.28 2.34 -55.18
C GLU A 177 -2.88 1.00 -54.54
N LEU A 178 -2.89 -0.08 -55.32
CA LEU A 178 -2.53 -1.43 -54.88
C LEU A 178 -1.02 -1.70 -54.99
N ASP A 179 -0.37 -1.12 -56.01
CA ASP A 179 1.08 -1.24 -56.24
C ASP A 179 1.88 -0.39 -55.23
N ASP A 180 1.33 0.74 -54.76
CA ASP A 180 1.98 1.61 -53.76
C ASP A 180 1.93 1.05 -52.31
N GLU A 181 0.99 0.14 -52.00
CA GLU A 181 0.87 -0.52 -50.68
C GLU A 181 1.83 -1.72 -50.48
N GLU A 182 2.66 -2.06 -51.47
CA GLU A 182 3.67 -3.13 -51.40
C GLU A 182 5.03 -2.65 -50.86
N GLU A 183 5.28 -1.33 -50.84
CA GLU A 183 6.55 -0.71 -50.35
C GLU A 183 6.52 -0.14 -48.92
N ALA A 184 5.38 -0.15 -48.21
CA ALA A 184 5.21 0.42 -46.86
C ALA A 184 4.93 -0.65 -45.78
#